data_AF-A0A100Y5U9-F1
#
_entry.id   AF-A0A100Y5U9-F1
#
_cell.length_a   1.000
_cell.length_b   1.000
_cell.length_c   1.000
_cell.angle_alpha   90.00
_cell.angle_beta   90.00
_cell.angle_gamma   90.00
#
_symmetry.space_group_name_H-M   'P 1'
#
loop_
_entity.id
_entity.type
_entity.pdbx_description
1 polymer ?
#
loop_
_entity_poly.entity_id
_entity_poly.type
_entity_poly.pdbx_seq_one_letter_code
_entity_poly.pdbx_strand_id
1 'polypeptide(L)'
;MWPNAVANALSCFERAFNQPGRYLDASEFEAPGVGDARDDLEWAMRHLPPGAQQDLGRLITRIDEEFERRTLPDPNNIELAVFGWWWTRMRER
;
A
#
# COMPACT_ATOMS: atom_id res chain seq x y z
N MET A 1 6.09 9.66 -12.15
CA MET A 1 6.32 8.22 -11.88
C MET A 1 7.60 7.78 -12.56
N TRP A 2 8.35 6.89 -11.92
CA TRP A 2 9.63 6.38 -12.39
C TRP A 2 9.43 5.05 -13.16
N PRO A 3 10.40 4.63 -14.00
CA PRO A 3 10.29 3.36 -14.72
C PRO A 3 10.05 2.17 -13.78
N ASN A 4 9.15 1.27 -14.14
CA ASN A 4 8.78 0.07 -13.37
C ASN A 4 8.12 0.30 -12.00
N ALA A 5 7.68 1.52 -11.68
CA ALA A 5 7.04 1.82 -10.39
C ALA A 5 5.92 0.83 -10.01
N VAL A 6 5.01 0.53 -10.94
CA VAL A 6 3.91 -0.43 -10.71
C VAL A 6 4.44 -1.83 -10.41
N ALA A 7 5.40 -2.34 -11.18
CA ALA A 7 5.96 -3.67 -10.98
C ALA A 7 6.69 -3.77 -9.62
N ASN A 8 7.42 -2.72 -9.25
CA ASN A 8 8.11 -2.64 -7.97
C ASN A 8 7.12 -2.55 -6.81
N ALA A 9 6.05 -1.76 -6.94
CA ALA A 9 4.98 -1.66 -5.95
C ALA A 9 4.30 -3.01 -5.71
N LEU A 10 3.94 -3.73 -6.78
CA LEU A 10 3.35 -5.08 -6.67
C LEU A 10 4.33 -6.06 -6.00
N SER A 11 5.61 -6.02 -6.37
CA SER A 11 6.64 -6.85 -5.74
C SER A 11 6.80 -6.56 -4.24
N CYS A 12 6.64 -5.30 -3.81
CA CYS A 12 6.67 -4.92 -2.40
C CYS A 12 5.52 -5.56 -1.63
N PHE A 13 4.28 -5.48 -2.16
CA PHE A 13 3.12 -6.12 -1.52
C PHE A 13 3.21 -7.64 -1.50
N GLU A 14 3.68 -8.26 -2.59
CA GLU A 14 3.91 -9.71 -2.63
C GLU A 14 4.92 -10.13 -1.56
N ARG A 15 6.05 -9.43 -1.44
CA ARG A 15 7.06 -9.69 -0.41
C ARG A 15 6.47 -9.54 0.99
N ALA A 16 5.77 -8.43 1.26
CA ALA A 16 5.20 -8.13 2.56
C ALA A 16 4.14 -9.15 2.99
N PHE A 17 3.21 -9.51 2.08
CA PHE A 17 2.10 -10.40 2.39
C PHE A 17 2.50 -11.88 2.46
N ASN A 18 3.63 -12.25 1.86
CA ASN A 18 4.22 -13.58 2.04
C ASN A 18 4.89 -13.78 3.40
N GLN A 19 5.13 -12.71 4.18
CA GLN A 19 5.69 -12.87 5.52
C GLN A 19 4.67 -13.51 6.47
N PRO A 20 5.11 -14.47 7.31
CA PRO A 20 4.25 -15.06 8.33
C PRO A 20 3.88 -14.02 9.40
N GLY A 21 2.84 -14.30 10.17
CA GLY A 21 2.40 -13.45 11.28
C GLY A 21 1.21 -12.57 10.92
N ARG A 22 0.61 -11.99 11.96
CA ARG A 22 -0.57 -11.13 11.82
C ARG A 22 -0.21 -9.74 11.31
N TYR A 23 0.85 -9.15 11.82
CA TYR A 23 1.24 -7.77 11.51
C TYR A 23 2.42 -7.72 10.55
N LEU A 24 2.52 -6.66 9.75
CA LEU A 24 3.72 -6.40 8.93
C LEU A 24 4.88 -5.94 9.82
N ASP A 25 6.07 -6.42 9.51
CA ASP A 25 7.31 -5.94 10.12
C ASP A 25 7.58 -4.46 9.77
N ALA A 26 8.20 -3.68 10.66
CA ALA A 26 8.57 -2.28 10.37
C ALA A 26 9.38 -2.13 9.09
N SER A 27 10.27 -3.08 8.82
CA SER A 27 11.15 -3.05 7.63
C SER A 27 10.36 -3.06 6.32
N GLU A 28 9.11 -3.52 6.33
CA GLU A 28 8.23 -3.43 5.16
C GLU A 28 7.83 -2.00 4.81
N PHE A 29 7.96 -1.06 5.76
CA PHE A 29 7.70 0.36 5.55
C PHE A 29 8.97 1.18 5.28
N GLU A 30 10.16 0.56 5.31
CA GLU A 30 11.41 1.24 4.95
C GLU A 30 11.48 1.47 3.44
N ALA A 31 11.81 2.70 3.05
CA ALA A 31 11.70 3.14 1.66
C ALA A 31 12.67 2.39 0.71
N PRO A 32 12.20 1.90 -0.46
CA PRO A 32 10.81 1.90 -0.91
C PRO A 32 9.97 0.83 -0.19
N GLY A 33 9.01 1.27 0.62
CA GLY A 33 8.18 0.40 1.46
C GLY A 33 6.75 0.28 0.97
N VAL A 34 5.93 -0.51 1.67
CA VAL A 34 4.50 -0.74 1.34
C VAL A 34 3.67 0.56 1.28
N GLY A 35 4.08 1.61 2.01
CA GLY A 35 3.48 2.94 1.91
C GLY A 35 3.75 3.61 0.56
N ASP A 36 5.04 3.71 0.18
CA ASP A 36 5.45 4.28 -1.11
C ASP A 36 4.87 3.48 -2.29
N ALA A 37 4.84 2.15 -2.16
CA ALA A 37 4.22 1.26 -3.13
C ALA A 37 2.74 1.58 -3.32
N ARG A 38 2.00 1.88 -2.24
CA ARG A 38 0.58 2.22 -2.34
C ARG A 38 0.35 3.55 -3.06
N ASP A 39 1.23 4.53 -2.83
CA ASP A 39 1.20 5.82 -3.51
C ASP A 39 1.49 5.68 -5.01
N ASP A 40 2.46 4.84 -5.37
CA ASP A 40 2.79 4.53 -6.77
C ASP A 40 1.60 3.88 -7.49
N LEU A 41 0.86 2.97 -6.84
CA LEU A 41 -0.36 2.38 -7.39
C LEU A 41 -1.49 3.41 -7.53
N GLU A 42 -1.66 4.30 -6.55
CA GLU A 42 -2.65 5.38 -6.63
C GLU A 42 -2.33 6.32 -7.80
N TRP A 43 -1.07 6.72 -7.93
CA TRP A 43 -0.59 7.57 -9.00
C TRP A 43 -0.82 6.90 -10.35
N ALA A 44 -0.49 5.61 -10.49
CA ALA A 44 -0.70 4.85 -11.73
C ALA A 44 -2.18 4.82 -12.12
N MET A 45 -3.08 4.56 -11.16
CA MET A 45 -4.52 4.52 -11.40
C MET A 45 -5.05 5.82 -12.02
N ARG A 46 -4.55 6.99 -11.60
CA ARG A 46 -4.96 8.30 -12.14
C ARG A 46 -4.64 8.50 -13.64
N HIS A 47 -3.73 7.70 -14.21
CA HIS A 47 -3.24 7.86 -15.58
C HIS A 47 -3.66 6.73 -16.54
N LEU A 48 -4.38 5.72 -16.04
CA LEU A 48 -4.84 4.60 -16.86
C LEU A 48 -6.14 4.91 -17.63
N PRO A 49 -6.39 4.24 -18.77
CA PRO A 49 -7.71 4.28 -19.42
C PRO A 49 -8.77 3.58 -18.55
N PRO A 50 -10.07 3.89 -18.73
CA PRO A 50 -11.13 3.43 -17.82
C PRO A 50 -11.19 1.91 -17.58
N GLY A 51 -10.95 1.09 -18.60
CA GLY A 51 -10.92 -0.38 -18.44
C GLY A 51 -9.80 -0.85 -17.52
N ALA A 52 -8.57 -0.36 -17.75
CA ALA A 52 -7.43 -0.70 -16.92
C ALA A 52 -7.52 -0.10 -15.51
N GLN A 53 -8.18 1.05 -15.35
CA GLN A 53 -8.49 1.59 -14.02
C GLN A 53 -9.38 0.65 -13.21
N GLN A 54 -10.38 0.01 -13.82
CA GLN A 54 -11.24 -0.94 -13.10
C GLN A 54 -10.47 -2.19 -12.67
N ASP A 55 -9.61 -2.71 -13.54
CA ASP A 55 -8.77 -3.87 -13.21
C ASP A 55 -7.79 -3.56 -12.08
N LEU A 56 -7.06 -2.45 -12.18
CA LEU A 56 -6.13 -2.02 -11.12
C LEU A 56 -6.87 -1.68 -9.83
N GLY A 57 -8.04 -1.03 -9.92
CA GLY A 57 -8.87 -0.71 -8.76
C GLY A 57 -9.28 -1.95 -7.97
N ARG A 58 -9.70 -3.02 -8.65
CA ARG A 58 -10.00 -4.31 -7.99
C ARG A 58 -8.80 -4.92 -7.28
N LEU A 59 -7.61 -4.80 -7.87
CA LEU A 59 -6.37 -5.28 -7.25
C LEU A 59 -6.01 -4.45 -6.01
N ILE A 60 -6.06 -3.12 -6.13
CA ILE A 60 -5.82 -2.18 -5.04
C ILE A 60 -6.77 -2.44 -3.87
N THR A 61 -8.06 -2.70 -4.12
CA THR A 61 -9.01 -3.04 -3.05
C THR A 61 -8.56 -4.25 -2.24
N ARG A 62 -8.10 -5.32 -2.89
CA ARG A 62 -7.60 -6.52 -2.18
C ARG A 62 -6.31 -6.24 -1.41
N ILE A 63 -5.43 -5.42 -1.98
CA ILE A 63 -4.21 -4.97 -1.31
C ILE A 63 -4.57 -4.16 -0.06
N ASP A 64 -5.51 -3.22 -0.18
CA ASP A 64 -5.97 -2.36 0.91
C ASP A 64 -6.61 -3.17 2.04
N GLU A 65 -7.47 -4.13 1.71
CA GLU A 65 -8.07 -5.05 2.69
C GLU A 65 -7.01 -5.83 3.48
N GLU A 66 -6.04 -6.42 2.78
CA GLU A 66 -4.96 -7.18 3.41
C GLU A 66 -4.02 -6.27 4.21
N PHE A 67 -3.68 -5.10 3.66
CA PHE A 67 -2.84 -4.14 4.33
C PHE A 67 -3.49 -3.61 5.61
N GLU A 68 -4.79 -3.31 5.57
CA GLU A 68 -5.56 -2.93 6.75
C GLU A 68 -5.58 -4.06 7.77
N ARG A 69 -5.82 -5.31 7.35
CA ARG A 69 -5.83 -6.48 8.23
C ARG A 69 -4.47 -6.71 8.92
N ARG A 70 -3.38 -6.42 8.19
CA ARG A 70 -1.98 -6.67 8.59
C ARG A 70 -1.32 -5.48 9.31
N THR A 71 -2.04 -4.40 9.57
CA THR A 71 -1.48 -3.21 10.23
C THR A 71 -2.40 -2.70 11.33
N LEU A 72 -1.95 -1.73 12.10
CA LEU A 72 -2.77 -1.03 13.10
C LEU A 72 -2.85 0.45 12.75
N PRO A 73 -3.96 1.14 13.06
CA PRO A 73 -4.02 2.59 12.94
C PRO A 73 -3.01 3.24 13.89
N ASP A 74 -2.29 4.26 13.41
CA ASP A 74 -1.44 5.11 14.24
C ASP A 74 -2.31 6.13 15.00
N PRO A 75 -2.40 6.04 16.33
CA PRO A 75 -3.29 6.89 17.13
C PRO A 75 -2.95 8.38 17.01
N ASN A 76 -1.72 8.74 16.63
CA ASN A 76 -1.31 10.14 16.50
C ASN A 76 -1.73 10.77 15.16
N ASN A 77 -2.11 9.95 14.19
CA ASN A 77 -2.34 10.37 12.81
C ASN A 77 -3.74 10.03 12.28
N ILE A 78 -4.66 9.55 13.12
CA ILE A 78 -6.00 9.11 12.71
C ILE A 78 -6.77 10.20 11.93
N GLU A 79 -6.65 11.46 12.34
CA GLU A 79 -7.35 12.58 11.68
C GLU A 79 -6.91 12.81 10.22
N LEU A 80 -5.72 12.34 9.85
CA LEU A 80 -5.17 12.48 8.50
C LEU A 80 -5.65 11.38 7.54
N ALA A 81 -6.42 10.40 8.01
CA ALA A 81 -6.82 9.25 7.21
C ALA A 81 -7.64 9.64 5.96
N VAL A 82 -8.33 10.78 5.99
CA VAL A 82 -9.09 11.32 4.85
C VAL A 82 -8.21 11.67 3.65
N PHE A 83 -6.92 11.96 3.88
CA PHE A 83 -5.96 12.30 2.84
C PHE A 83 -5.16 11.10 2.33
N GLY A 84 -5.23 9.96 3.02
CA GLY A 84 -4.47 8.76 2.71
C GLY A 84 -4.38 7.83 3.92
N TRP A 85 -5.40 7.00 4.14
CA TRP A 85 -5.51 6.17 5.34
C TRP A 85 -4.34 5.19 5.54
N TRP A 86 -3.68 4.75 4.47
CA TRP A 86 -2.53 3.85 4.57
C TRP A 86 -1.27 4.52 5.15
N TRP A 87 -1.19 5.86 5.08
CA TRP A 87 -0.14 6.65 5.74
C TRP A 87 -0.32 6.69 7.25
N THR A 88 -1.55 6.45 7.73
CA THR A 88 -1.89 6.50 9.15
C THR A 88 -1.83 5.12 9.79
N ARG A 89 -0.94 4.25 9.30
CA ARG A 89 -0.74 2.88 9.80
C ARG A 89 0.61 2.75 10.51
N MET A 90 0.64 2.03 11.62
CA MET A 90 1.84 1.83 12.41
C MET A 90 2.83 0.89 11.72
N ARG A 91 4.10 1.29 11.79
CA ARG A 91 5.28 0.49 11.47
C ARG A 91 5.69 -0.14 12.80
N GLU A 92 5.41 -1.43 13.05
CA GLU A 92 5.71 -2.04 14.35
C GLU A 92 7.21 -1.97 14.62
N ARG A 93 7.59 -1.41 15.77
CA ARG A 93 8.95 -0.98 16.12
C ARG A 93 9.91 -2.11 16.45
#